data_AF-A0A521HX73-F1
#
_entry.id   AF-A0A521HX73-F1
#
_cell.length_a   1.000
_cell.length_b   1.000
_cell.length_c   1.000
_cell.angle_alpha   90.00
_cell.angle_beta   90.00
_cell.angle_gamma   90.00
#
_symmetry.space_group_name_H-M   'P 1'
#
loop_
_entity.id
_entity.type
_entity.pdbx_description
1 polymer ?
#
loop_
_entity_poly.entity_id
_entity_poly.type
_entity_poly.pdbx_seq_one_letter_code
_entity_poly.pdbx_strand_id
1 'polypeptide(L)'
;MKSPLFSACASLRNTGRVFAHSLGIALCAAILSLSAASCTFEPDKTDEPVRQAPTVSVPFLEGEWESQWNDGFSVTGTAFSYQYKGEEQFSGEIVNVRTLSDANASGYLTLKIAYVLPGKSPAKDSYYVVYWENLTDTSVEEASPYKAGGSNNGFATQAEAEAEYTVTNGYFGYTGTYTKK
;
A
#
# COMPACT_ATOMS: atom_id res chain seq x y z
N MET A 1 -19.98 12.00 -55.10
CA MET A 1 -21.43 11.69 -55.13
C MET A 1 -21.60 10.30 -54.54
N LYS A 2 -22.32 9.98 -53.46
CA LYS A 2 -23.25 10.67 -52.55
C LYS A 2 -23.09 9.98 -51.17
N SER A 3 -23.10 10.77 -50.10
CA SER A 3 -23.60 10.37 -48.76
C SER A 3 -24.95 11.08 -48.55
N PRO A 4 -25.63 10.97 -47.39
CA PRO A 4 -25.85 9.87 -46.44
C PRO A 4 -27.38 9.66 -46.25
N LEU A 5 -27.84 8.93 -45.22
CA LEU A 5 -28.92 9.41 -44.33
C LEU A 5 -29.12 8.49 -43.11
N PHE A 6 -29.13 9.12 -41.94
CA PHE A 6 -29.60 8.62 -40.64
C PHE A 6 -31.12 8.35 -40.67
N SER A 7 -31.59 7.47 -39.78
CA SER A 7 -32.99 7.51 -39.32
C SER A 7 -33.06 7.16 -37.84
N ALA A 8 -33.69 8.05 -37.08
CA ALA A 8 -34.09 7.90 -35.69
C ALA A 8 -35.63 7.96 -35.62
N CYS A 9 -36.24 7.24 -34.69
CA CYS A 9 -37.57 7.50 -34.10
C CYS A 9 -37.69 6.62 -32.82
N ALA A 10 -37.73 7.20 -31.62
CA ALA A 10 -38.93 7.68 -30.89
C ALA A 10 -39.87 6.53 -30.47
N SER A 11 -39.95 6.20 -29.18
CA SER A 11 -40.85 6.76 -28.15
C SER A 11 -42.17 5.98 -28.03
N LEU A 12 -42.49 5.45 -26.85
CA LEU A 12 -43.73 5.74 -26.12
C LEU A 12 -43.81 4.98 -24.79
N ARG A 13 -44.06 5.73 -23.71
CA ARG A 13 -44.53 5.24 -22.42
C ARG A 13 -45.96 4.72 -22.60
N ASN A 14 -46.31 3.60 -21.97
CA ASN A 14 -47.71 3.25 -21.75
C ASN A 14 -47.98 2.92 -20.27
N THR A 15 -48.93 3.70 -19.76
CA THR A 15 -49.68 3.58 -18.52
C THR A 15 -50.54 2.33 -18.45
N GLY A 16 -50.81 1.81 -17.25
CA GLY A 16 -51.88 0.83 -17.07
C GLY A 16 -52.02 0.40 -15.61
N ARG A 17 -53.13 0.78 -14.98
CA ARG A 17 -53.47 0.59 -13.57
C ARG A 17 -54.78 -0.21 -13.52
N VAL A 18 -54.92 -1.04 -12.48
CA VAL A 18 -56.15 -1.55 -11.81
C VAL A 18 -56.86 -2.82 -12.35
N PHE A 19 -57.23 -3.67 -11.37
CA PHE A 19 -58.35 -4.63 -11.20
C PHE A 19 -57.77 -5.96 -10.64
N ALA A 20 -58.28 -6.64 -9.60
CA ALA A 20 -59.60 -6.73 -8.99
C ALA A 20 -59.58 -7.49 -7.63
N HIS A 21 -60.59 -7.23 -6.78
CA HIS A 21 -61.40 -8.15 -5.92
C HIS A 21 -60.69 -8.90 -4.74
N SER A 22 -61.00 -8.60 -3.46
CA SER A 22 -62.10 -9.12 -2.59
C SER A 22 -62.03 -10.64 -2.38
N LEU A 23 -62.21 -11.29 -1.22
CA LEU A 23 -62.42 -10.99 0.20
C LEU A 23 -62.40 -12.38 0.89
N GLY A 24 -61.82 -12.53 2.07
CA GLY A 24 -62.25 -13.55 3.05
C GLY A 24 -61.30 -14.72 3.37
N ILE A 25 -60.92 -14.80 4.67
CA ILE A 25 -61.15 -15.92 5.61
C ILE A 25 -60.06 -15.95 6.70
N ALA A 26 -60.50 -15.57 7.90
CA ALA A 26 -60.27 -16.13 9.23
C ALA A 26 -58.87 -16.59 9.72
N LEU A 27 -58.44 -15.90 10.79
CA LEU A 27 -58.17 -16.42 12.14
C LEU A 27 -57.10 -17.52 12.33
N CYS A 28 -55.96 -17.13 12.91
CA CYS A 28 -55.42 -17.76 14.13
C CYS A 28 -54.35 -16.85 14.75
N ALA A 29 -54.67 -16.27 15.91
CA ALA A 29 -53.73 -15.52 16.73
C ALA A 29 -52.92 -16.51 17.59
N ALA A 30 -51.61 -16.48 17.47
CA ALA A 30 -50.69 -17.09 18.43
C ALA A 30 -49.81 -15.96 19.00
N ILE A 31 -50.10 -15.58 20.25
CA ILE A 31 -49.31 -14.61 21.01
C ILE A 31 -48.14 -15.38 21.62
N LEU A 32 -46.95 -15.18 21.08
CA LEU A 32 -45.69 -15.56 21.74
C LEU A 32 -45.19 -14.34 22.52
N SER A 33 -45.36 -14.40 23.83
CA SER A 33 -44.77 -13.48 24.80
C SER A 33 -43.24 -13.62 24.77
N LEU A 34 -42.55 -12.62 24.21
CA LEU A 34 -41.10 -12.47 24.30
C LEU A 34 -40.77 -11.54 25.48
N SER A 35 -40.21 -12.12 26.52
CA SER A 35 -39.67 -11.41 27.69
C SER A 35 -38.48 -10.56 27.24
N ALA A 36 -38.64 -9.24 27.21
CA ALA A 36 -37.52 -8.33 27.02
C ALA A 36 -36.72 -8.25 28.33
N ALA A 37 -35.56 -8.91 28.37
CA ALA A 37 -34.53 -8.63 29.37
C ALA A 37 -33.89 -7.29 29.02
N SER A 38 -34.10 -6.28 29.86
CA SER A 38 -33.41 -4.99 29.78
C SER A 38 -31.95 -5.18 30.16
N CYS A 39 -31.08 -5.33 29.16
CA CYS A 39 -29.63 -5.17 29.34
C CYS A 39 -29.27 -3.72 29.02
N THR A 40 -29.00 -2.96 30.07
CA THR A 40 -28.36 -1.65 30.03
C THR A 40 -27.05 -1.77 29.27
N PHE A 41 -26.92 -1.08 28.14
CA PHE A 41 -25.69 -1.04 27.36
C PHE A 41 -24.77 0.02 28.00
N GLU A 42 -23.74 -0.42 28.71
CA GLU A 42 -22.60 0.43 29.05
C GLU A 42 -21.75 0.63 27.79
N PRO A 43 -21.35 1.87 27.43
CA PRO A 43 -20.43 2.08 26.33
C PRO A 43 -19.03 1.68 26.79
N ASP A 44 -18.63 0.49 26.37
CA ASP A 44 -17.25 0.01 26.48
C ASP A 44 -16.31 0.98 25.73
N LYS A 45 -15.20 1.30 26.38
CA LYS A 45 -14.21 2.23 25.84
C LYS A 45 -13.51 1.52 24.70
N THR A 46 -13.77 2.00 23.49
CA THR A 46 -13.03 1.61 22.28
C THR A 46 -11.55 1.97 22.45
N ASP A 47 -10.75 1.02 22.93
CA ASP A 47 -9.36 0.92 22.56
C ASP A 47 -9.33 0.61 21.07
N GLU A 48 -9.00 1.60 20.24
CA GLU A 48 -8.74 1.34 18.83
C GLU A 48 -7.57 0.36 18.73
N PRO A 49 -7.69 -0.73 17.96
CA PRO A 49 -6.53 -1.56 17.69
C PRO A 49 -5.58 -0.73 16.83
N VAL A 50 -4.41 -0.39 17.38
CA VAL A 50 -3.27 0.08 16.60
C VAL A 50 -3.02 -0.97 15.52
N ARG A 51 -3.45 -0.69 14.28
CA ARG A 51 -3.07 -1.48 13.10
C ARG A 51 -1.58 -1.28 12.89
N GLN A 52 -0.76 -2.04 13.61
CA GLN A 52 0.64 -2.18 13.33
C GLN A 52 0.74 -2.89 11.97
N ALA A 53 1.42 -2.26 11.01
CA ALA A 53 1.61 -2.85 9.70
C ALA A 53 2.35 -4.19 9.87
N PRO A 54 2.02 -5.22 9.07
CA PRO A 54 2.67 -6.52 9.19
C PRO A 54 4.17 -6.37 8.95
N THR A 55 4.98 -6.76 9.93
CA THR A 55 6.42 -6.76 9.77
C THR A 55 6.86 -7.95 8.91
N VAL A 56 7.73 -7.72 7.92
CA VAL A 56 8.17 -8.76 6.97
C VAL A 56 9.69 -8.89 6.95
N SER A 57 10.19 -10.12 7.09
CA SER A 57 11.62 -10.43 6.95
C SER A 57 12.01 -10.69 5.48
N VAL A 58 13.21 -10.30 5.07
CA VAL A 58 13.66 -10.38 3.66
C VAL A 58 14.98 -11.15 3.52
N PRO A 59 14.99 -12.49 3.73
CA PRO A 59 16.22 -13.27 3.87
C PRO A 59 17.12 -13.25 2.62
N PHE A 60 16.55 -13.11 1.42
CA PHE A 60 17.34 -13.05 0.18
C PHE A 60 18.11 -11.74 -0.01
N LEU A 61 17.71 -10.67 0.69
CA LEU A 61 18.36 -9.37 0.65
C LEU A 61 19.17 -9.08 1.93
N GLU A 62 19.12 -9.99 2.91
CA GLU A 62 19.79 -9.85 4.20
C GLU A 62 21.31 -9.70 4.06
N GLY A 63 21.87 -8.76 4.79
CA GLY A 63 23.30 -8.42 4.78
C GLY A 63 23.57 -6.93 4.78
N GLU A 64 24.85 -6.60 4.76
CA GLU A 64 25.35 -5.25 4.56
C GLU A 64 25.84 -5.09 3.12
N TRP A 65 25.46 -3.99 2.50
CA TRP A 65 25.69 -3.69 1.09
C TRP A 65 26.39 -2.33 0.99
N GLU A 66 27.49 -2.26 0.25
CA GLU A 66 28.29 -1.05 0.09
C GLU A 66 28.59 -0.78 -1.38
N SER A 67 28.52 0.50 -1.75
CA SER A 67 28.88 1.01 -3.06
C SER A 67 30.34 1.48 -3.06
N GLN A 68 30.92 1.63 -4.25
CA GLN A 68 32.25 2.22 -4.45
C GLN A 68 32.37 3.69 -3.97
N TRP A 69 31.27 4.36 -3.64
CA TRP A 69 31.21 5.77 -3.23
C TRP A 69 31.05 5.97 -1.71
N ASN A 70 31.28 4.92 -0.92
CA ASN A 70 31.13 4.90 0.55
C ASN A 70 29.70 5.18 1.04
N ASP A 71 28.70 4.91 0.22
CA ASP A 71 27.32 4.76 0.65
C ASP A 71 26.93 3.29 0.68
N GLY A 72 25.88 2.97 1.42
CA GLY A 72 25.48 1.59 1.61
C GLY A 72 24.16 1.46 2.33
N PHE A 73 23.66 0.25 2.40
CA PHE A 73 22.49 -0.08 3.18
C PHE A 73 22.65 -1.44 3.85
N SER A 74 21.87 -1.67 4.89
CA SER A 74 21.78 -2.96 5.53
C SER A 74 20.33 -3.42 5.65
N VAL A 75 20.15 -4.72 5.52
CA VAL A 75 18.88 -5.41 5.78
C VAL A 75 19.18 -6.48 6.82
N THR A 76 18.47 -6.45 7.95
CA THR A 76 18.66 -7.43 9.03
C THR A 76 17.31 -7.80 9.60
N GLY A 77 16.89 -9.05 9.38
CA GLY A 77 15.52 -9.48 9.65
C GLY A 77 14.50 -8.56 8.97
N THR A 78 13.90 -7.65 9.76
CA THR A 78 12.83 -6.75 9.36
C THR A 78 13.25 -5.28 9.32
N ALA A 79 14.52 -4.98 9.60
CA ALA A 79 15.05 -3.63 9.61
C ALA A 79 15.75 -3.30 8.29
N PHE A 80 15.64 -2.05 7.87
CA PHE A 80 16.41 -1.44 6.80
C PHE A 80 17.12 -0.20 7.32
N SER A 81 18.38 0.00 6.95
CA SER A 81 19.15 1.21 7.25
C SER A 81 19.95 1.65 6.04
N TYR A 82 19.92 2.94 5.70
CA TYR A 82 20.75 3.53 4.64
C TYR A 82 21.81 4.46 5.26
N GLN A 83 23.03 4.34 4.76
CA GLN A 83 24.23 4.99 5.29
C GLN A 83 24.95 5.74 4.18
N TYR A 84 25.51 6.90 4.53
CA TYR A 84 26.37 7.67 3.65
C TYR A 84 27.62 8.09 4.42
N LYS A 85 28.80 7.70 3.92
CA LYS A 85 30.11 7.98 4.55
C LYS A 85 30.19 7.52 6.02
N GLY A 86 29.60 6.36 6.31
CA GLY A 86 29.61 5.75 7.65
C GLY A 86 28.63 6.40 8.65
N GLU A 87 27.75 7.30 8.19
CA GLU A 87 26.69 7.89 9.01
C GLU A 87 25.32 7.42 8.51
N GLU A 88 24.49 6.90 9.42
CA GLU A 88 23.11 6.54 9.14
C GLU A 88 22.30 7.78 8.73
N GLN A 89 21.76 7.77 7.52
CA GLN A 89 20.95 8.86 6.99
C GLN A 89 19.48 8.66 7.33
N PHE A 90 18.99 7.42 7.21
CA PHE A 90 17.65 7.03 7.66
C PHE A 90 17.58 5.52 7.90
N SER A 91 16.62 5.10 8.72
CA SER A 91 16.29 3.69 8.91
C SER A 91 14.82 3.51 9.25
N GLY A 92 14.34 2.29 9.05
CA GLY A 92 12.94 1.96 9.23
C GLY A 92 12.69 0.46 9.30
N GLU A 93 11.44 0.15 9.59
CA GLU A 93 10.92 -1.22 9.61
C GLU A 93 10.33 -1.58 8.26
N ILE A 94 10.64 -2.76 7.75
CA ILE A 94 10.09 -3.33 6.52
C ILE A 94 8.69 -3.84 6.83
N VAL A 95 7.69 -3.16 6.27
CA VAL A 95 6.26 -3.44 6.48
C VAL A 95 5.60 -4.11 5.28
N ASN A 96 6.29 -4.17 4.14
CA ASN A 96 5.85 -4.92 2.97
C ASN A 96 7.02 -5.21 2.03
N VAL A 97 6.92 -6.33 1.32
CA VAL A 97 7.86 -6.76 0.29
C VAL A 97 7.06 -7.15 -0.94
N ARG A 98 7.36 -6.53 -2.07
CA ARG A 98 6.76 -6.87 -3.36
C ARG A 98 7.84 -7.29 -4.33
N THR A 99 7.90 -8.57 -4.65
CA THR A 99 8.81 -9.11 -5.67
C THR A 99 8.18 -8.92 -7.06
N LEU A 100 9.01 -8.59 -8.06
CA LEU A 100 8.59 -8.39 -9.45
C LEU A 100 9.08 -9.50 -10.39
N SER A 101 10.00 -10.34 -9.94
CA SER A 101 10.57 -11.44 -10.71
C SER A 101 10.52 -12.73 -9.91
N ASP A 102 10.39 -13.86 -10.62
CA ASP A 102 10.24 -15.20 -10.02
C ASP A 102 11.46 -15.63 -9.18
N ALA A 103 12.63 -15.02 -9.43
CA ALA A 103 13.87 -15.27 -8.69
C ALA A 103 14.15 -14.24 -7.58
N ASN A 104 13.18 -13.37 -7.26
CA ASN A 104 13.36 -12.23 -6.32
C ASN A 104 14.49 -11.27 -6.74
N ALA A 105 14.90 -11.29 -8.01
CA ALA A 105 15.98 -10.48 -8.53
C ALA A 105 15.66 -8.97 -8.51
N SER A 106 14.38 -8.62 -8.43
CA SER A 106 13.88 -7.25 -8.38
C SER A 106 12.59 -7.12 -7.59
N GLY A 107 12.36 -5.93 -7.05
CA GLY A 107 11.16 -5.65 -6.26
C GLY A 107 11.21 -4.34 -5.48
N TYR A 108 10.25 -4.20 -4.56
CA TYR A 108 10.09 -3.04 -3.69
C TYR A 108 10.04 -3.45 -2.23
N LEU A 109 10.74 -2.71 -1.37
CA LEU A 109 10.54 -2.75 0.08
C LEU A 109 9.77 -1.52 0.49
N THR A 110 8.68 -1.71 1.23
CA THR A 110 8.00 -0.58 1.88
C THR A 110 8.45 -0.51 3.32
N LEU A 111 8.88 0.68 3.72
CA LEU A 111 9.48 0.99 5.00
C LEU A 111 8.56 1.91 5.79
N LYS A 112 8.41 1.66 7.09
CA LYS A 112 7.94 2.64 8.06
C LYS A 112 9.17 3.32 8.68
N ILE A 113 9.36 4.60 8.39
CA ILE A 113 10.57 5.34 8.77
C ILE A 113 10.58 5.61 10.28
N ALA A 114 11.60 5.09 10.97
CA ALA A 114 11.77 5.21 12.42
C ALA A 114 12.80 6.30 12.79
N TYR A 115 13.83 6.46 11.97
CA TYR A 115 14.90 7.42 12.17
C TYR A 115 15.28 8.11 10.86
N VAL A 116 15.65 9.39 10.98
CA VAL A 116 16.16 10.23 9.89
C VAL A 116 17.16 11.20 10.49
N LEU A 117 18.31 11.35 9.85
CA LEU A 117 19.28 12.39 10.17
C LEU A 117 18.66 13.78 9.97
N PRO A 118 18.84 14.74 10.91
CA PRO A 118 18.20 16.06 10.80
C PRO A 118 18.49 16.78 9.48
N GLY A 119 17.43 17.28 8.84
CA GLY A 119 17.52 17.98 7.55
C GLY A 119 17.68 17.07 6.33
N LYS A 120 17.53 15.75 6.50
CA LYS A 120 17.49 14.78 5.40
C LYS A 120 16.06 14.28 5.14
N SER A 121 15.90 13.63 3.99
CA SER A 121 14.73 12.86 3.59
C SER A 121 15.03 11.36 3.74
N PRO A 122 14.01 10.48 3.90
CA PRO A 122 12.58 10.76 4.02
C PRO A 122 12.18 11.42 5.35
N ALA A 123 10.90 11.71 5.59
CA ALA A 123 10.41 12.23 6.86
C ALA A 123 10.22 11.10 7.88
N LYS A 124 10.49 11.38 9.17
CA LYS A 124 10.20 10.44 10.26
C LYS A 124 8.70 10.12 10.32
N ASP A 125 8.36 8.89 10.69
CA ASP A 125 7.00 8.36 10.82
C ASP A 125 6.23 8.32 9.49
N SER A 126 6.90 8.51 8.35
CA SER A 126 6.31 8.33 7.01
C SER A 126 6.49 6.91 6.48
N TYR A 127 5.76 6.57 5.43
CA TYR A 127 5.98 5.38 4.61
C TYR A 127 6.83 5.74 3.40
N TYR A 128 7.84 4.92 3.15
CA TYR A 128 8.82 5.11 2.08
C TYR A 128 9.00 3.80 1.33
N VAL A 129 9.37 3.86 0.05
CA VAL A 129 9.59 2.65 -0.75
C VAL A 129 10.95 2.72 -1.37
N VAL A 130 11.78 1.71 -1.15
CA VAL A 130 13.03 1.51 -1.89
C VAL A 130 12.85 0.42 -2.94
N TYR A 131 13.56 0.55 -4.05
CA TYR A 131 13.54 -0.40 -5.15
C TYR A 131 14.86 -1.16 -5.20
N TRP A 132 14.81 -2.46 -5.51
CA TRP A 132 16.00 -3.22 -5.86
C TRP A 132 15.83 -3.91 -7.21
N GLU A 133 16.96 -4.13 -7.89
CA GLU A 133 17.05 -4.95 -9.09
C GLU A 133 18.42 -5.63 -9.22
N ASN A 134 18.51 -6.54 -10.19
CA ASN A 134 19.74 -7.24 -10.54
C ASN A 134 20.43 -7.90 -9.33
N LEU A 135 19.64 -8.37 -8.35
CA LEU A 135 20.15 -9.07 -7.17
C LEU A 135 20.83 -10.39 -7.56
N THR A 136 22.05 -10.57 -7.07
CA THR A 136 22.82 -11.80 -7.09
C THR A 136 23.30 -12.12 -5.67
N ASP A 137 24.05 -13.22 -5.51
CA ASP A 137 24.61 -13.59 -4.21
C ASP A 137 25.57 -12.52 -3.64
N THR A 138 26.20 -11.71 -4.51
CA THR A 138 27.27 -10.78 -4.13
C THR A 138 27.02 -9.32 -4.53
N SER A 139 25.99 -9.05 -5.32
CA SER A 139 25.68 -7.69 -5.81
C SER A 139 24.19 -7.42 -5.87
N VAL A 140 23.82 -6.15 -5.76
CA VAL A 140 22.46 -5.68 -5.96
C VAL A 140 22.48 -4.24 -6.45
N GLU A 141 21.50 -3.86 -7.25
CA GLU A 141 21.21 -2.47 -7.55
C GLU A 141 20.05 -2.00 -6.66
N GLU A 142 20.24 -0.87 -5.98
CA GLU A 142 19.22 -0.28 -5.11
C GLU A 142 18.97 1.17 -5.51
N ALA A 143 17.73 1.62 -5.34
CA ALA A 143 17.35 3.00 -5.52
C ALA A 143 16.39 3.48 -4.43
N SER A 144 16.77 4.60 -3.82
CA SER A 144 15.83 5.50 -3.17
C SER A 144 15.00 6.27 -4.21
N PRO A 145 13.72 6.54 -3.94
CA PRO A 145 12.80 7.18 -4.87
C PRO A 145 13.20 8.65 -5.10
N TYR A 146 13.37 9.00 -6.36
CA TYR A 146 13.61 10.37 -6.81
C TYR A 146 12.94 10.63 -8.15
N LYS A 147 12.17 11.72 -8.23
CA LYS A 147 11.56 12.24 -9.45
C LYS A 147 11.65 13.75 -9.45
N ALA A 148 12.10 14.35 -10.55
CA ALA A 148 12.14 15.81 -10.68
C ALA A 148 10.72 16.40 -10.48
N GLY A 149 10.58 17.33 -9.53
CA GLY A 149 9.29 17.91 -9.16
C GLY A 149 8.35 16.98 -8.37
N GLY A 150 8.78 15.76 -8.03
CA GLY A 150 8.07 14.84 -7.16
C GLY A 150 8.47 14.98 -5.69
N SER A 151 7.66 14.43 -4.79
CA SER A 151 8.01 14.32 -3.36
C SER A 151 8.79 13.02 -3.10
N ASN A 152 9.93 13.10 -2.43
CA ASN A 152 10.71 11.98 -1.91
C ASN A 152 10.79 11.99 -0.37
N ASN A 153 9.86 12.69 0.31
CA ASN A 153 9.83 12.77 1.77
C ASN A 153 9.03 11.63 2.43
N GLY A 154 8.52 10.67 1.66
CA GLY A 154 7.58 9.66 2.13
C GLY A 154 6.13 10.15 2.18
N PHE A 155 5.22 9.23 2.51
CA PHE A 155 3.78 9.44 2.56
C PHE A 155 3.19 9.11 3.95
N ALA A 156 1.99 9.62 4.23
CA ALA A 156 1.32 9.37 5.51
C ALA A 156 0.85 7.91 5.64
N THR A 157 0.47 7.28 4.53
CA THR A 157 -0.02 5.90 4.50
C THR A 157 0.83 4.99 3.62
N GLN A 158 0.84 3.69 3.95
CA GLN A 158 1.54 2.66 3.19
C GLN A 158 1.04 2.59 1.75
N ALA A 159 -0.29 2.58 1.57
CA ALA A 159 -0.92 2.46 0.26
C ALA A 159 -0.58 3.64 -0.67
N GLU A 160 -0.49 4.87 -0.15
CA GLU A 160 -0.06 6.03 -0.94
C GLU A 160 1.40 5.90 -1.39
N ALA A 161 2.30 5.46 -0.50
CA ALA A 161 3.71 5.24 -0.83
C ALA A 161 3.87 4.17 -1.92
N GLU A 162 3.21 3.03 -1.76
CA GLU A 162 3.25 1.91 -2.72
C GLU A 162 2.62 2.26 -4.08
N ALA A 163 1.62 3.16 -4.10
CA ALA A 163 0.99 3.63 -5.33
C ALA A 163 1.85 4.67 -6.06
N GLU A 164 2.50 5.59 -5.35
CA GLU A 164 3.28 6.67 -5.95
C GLU A 164 4.70 6.23 -6.32
N TYR A 165 5.42 5.57 -5.40
CA TYR A 165 6.82 5.18 -5.59
C TYR A 165 6.93 3.90 -6.40
N THR A 166 6.90 4.05 -7.72
CA THR A 166 7.03 2.95 -8.67
C THR A 166 7.97 3.33 -9.83
N VAL A 167 8.52 2.32 -10.50
CA VAL A 167 9.28 2.50 -11.75
C VAL A 167 8.41 3.19 -12.81
N THR A 168 7.14 2.78 -12.93
CA THR A 168 6.18 3.36 -13.89
C THR A 168 5.93 4.84 -13.64
N ASN A 169 5.88 5.28 -12.38
CA ASN A 169 5.73 6.68 -12.03
C ASN A 169 7.03 7.48 -12.11
N GLY A 170 8.15 6.85 -12.49
CA GLY A 170 9.42 7.49 -12.78
C GLY A 170 10.29 7.81 -11.56
N TYR A 171 10.09 7.14 -10.42
CA TYR A 171 10.86 7.40 -9.20
C TYR A 171 12.19 6.67 -9.10
N PHE A 172 12.40 5.61 -9.88
CA PHE A 172 13.59 4.77 -9.79
C PHE A 172 14.38 4.81 -11.11
N GLY A 173 14.62 6.02 -11.62
CA GLY A 173 15.37 6.24 -12.86
C GLY A 173 16.88 6.06 -12.72
N TYR A 174 17.39 5.99 -11.49
CA TYR A 174 18.81 5.83 -11.17
C TYR A 174 18.96 4.85 -10.01
N THR A 175 19.73 3.79 -10.23
CA THR A 175 20.14 2.84 -9.20
C THR A 175 21.63 2.99 -8.88
N GLY A 176 22.00 2.71 -7.64
CA GLY A 176 23.38 2.50 -7.22
C GLY A 176 23.72 1.01 -7.25
N THR A 177 24.93 0.66 -7.69
CA THR A 177 25.43 -0.72 -7.58
C THR A 177 26.10 -0.90 -6.23
N TYR A 178 25.66 -1.92 -5.49
CA TYR A 178 26.19 -2.28 -4.19
C TYR A 178 26.72 -3.72 -4.21
N THR A 179 27.83 -3.94 -3.52
CA THR A 179 28.41 -5.26 -3.27
C THR A 179 28.24 -5.64 -1.82
N LYS A 180 28.04 -6.94 -1.57
CA LYS A 180 27.92 -7.47 -0.23
C LYS A 180 29.25 -7.34 0.52
N LYS A 181 29.20 -6.89 1.77
CA LYS A 181 30.35 -6.83 2.69
C LYS A 181 30.68 -8.20 3.30
#